data_AF-A0A7U6QPN8-F1
#
_entry.id   AF-A0A7U6QPN8-F1
#
_cell.length_a   1.000
_cell.length_b   1.000
_cell.length_c   1.000
_cell.angle_alpha   90.00
_cell.angle_beta   90.00
_cell.angle_gamma   90.00
#
_symmetry.space_group_name_H-M   'P 1'
#
loop_
_entity.id
_entity.type
_entity.pdbx_description
1 polymer ?
#
loop_
_entity_poly.entity_id
_entity_poly.type
_entity_poly.pdbx_seq_one_letter_code
_entity_poly.pdbx_strand_id
1 'polypeptide(L)'
;MSQYNTTNKGNNEVMALSFENQALDTQVINNELWIAATSLAKMLGFGNPHQAIKTHVEYVTSRNWRSHQRGVQNLDGTSKARKTQKLNFVNESGMYALIFGSTKAEAKRFKHWVTSKVLPQIRKTGSYGKPEQPPAITDADWVRYSRSMTIPEMAQFTGHSEQQVINALHKVMGSKVHTTNPAPVMTPEMQYALDQFWGFIATQNIAALNHSHKPHELAISIPEVYELAEPWQLPDTSLLYKALRLSDTPRFHRANAVIASERTNKSRRVWIFIKSFGQTAIAKV
;
A
#
# COMPACT_ATOMS: atom_id res chain seq x y z
N MET A 1 -16.74 -12.33 -11.18
CA MET A 1 -15.68 -11.56 -11.86
C MET A 1 -16.27 -10.99 -13.13
N SER A 2 -16.65 -9.70 -13.16
CA SER A 2 -17.10 -9.04 -14.38
C SER A 2 -15.89 -8.39 -15.03
N GLN A 3 -15.54 -8.83 -16.23
CA GLN A 3 -14.43 -8.28 -16.99
C GLN A 3 -14.91 -7.06 -17.79
N TYR A 4 -14.20 -5.95 -17.66
CA TYR A 4 -14.40 -4.77 -18.50
C TYR A 4 -13.50 -4.90 -19.73
N ASN A 5 -14.09 -5.06 -20.91
CA ASN A 5 -13.38 -4.95 -22.18
C ASN A 5 -13.43 -3.50 -22.65
N THR A 6 -12.26 -2.86 -22.77
CA THR A 6 -12.09 -1.54 -23.38
C THR A 6 -11.51 -1.71 -24.78
N THR A 7 -12.33 -1.51 -25.81
CA THR A 7 -11.83 -1.42 -27.20
C THR A 7 -11.75 0.06 -27.56
N ASN A 8 -10.53 0.58 -27.58
CA ASN A 8 -10.19 1.97 -27.88
C ASN A 8 -10.39 2.27 -29.38
N LYS A 9 -11.28 3.19 -29.74
CA LYS A 9 -11.16 3.95 -31.00
C LYS A 9 -11.88 5.31 -30.93
N GLY A 10 -11.06 6.35 -30.80
CA GLY A 10 -11.26 7.77 -31.11
C GLY A 10 -12.67 8.29 -31.41
N ASN A 11 -13.09 9.23 -30.55
CA ASN A 11 -14.19 10.21 -30.62
C ASN A 11 -15.46 9.85 -29.80
N ASN A 12 -15.53 10.46 -28.60
CA ASN A 12 -16.64 10.47 -27.65
C ASN A 12 -17.22 9.09 -27.33
N GLU A 13 -16.43 8.25 -26.65
CA GLU A 13 -16.90 7.00 -26.06
C GLU A 13 -17.83 7.29 -24.88
N VAL A 14 -19.13 7.28 -25.19
CA VAL A 14 -20.21 7.15 -24.21
C VAL A 14 -19.97 5.85 -23.44
N MET A 15 -19.57 5.95 -22.16
CA MET A 15 -19.31 4.81 -21.30
C MET A 15 -20.62 4.01 -21.13
N ALA A 16 -20.74 2.90 -21.86
CA ALA A 16 -21.92 2.06 -21.83
C ALA A 16 -21.98 1.33 -20.48
N LEU A 17 -22.80 1.84 -19.56
CA LEU A 17 -23.13 1.15 -18.31
C LEU A 17 -24.19 0.10 -18.62
N SER A 18 -23.82 -1.18 -18.52
CA SER A 18 -24.75 -2.30 -18.61
C SER A 18 -25.06 -2.85 -17.23
N PHE A 19 -26.34 -3.03 -16.93
CA PHE A 19 -26.79 -3.75 -15.74
C PHE A 19 -27.74 -4.85 -16.23
N GLU A 20 -27.49 -6.09 -15.80
CA GLU A 20 -28.25 -7.28 -16.23
C GLU A 20 -28.36 -7.45 -17.76
N ASN A 21 -27.27 -7.21 -18.52
CA ASN A 21 -27.25 -7.26 -19.99
C ASN A 21 -28.17 -6.26 -20.71
N GLN A 22 -28.74 -5.27 -20.01
CA GLN A 22 -29.47 -4.17 -20.63
C GLN A 22 -28.56 -2.95 -20.73
N ALA A 23 -28.42 -2.42 -21.96
CA ALA A 23 -27.67 -1.20 -22.22
C ALA A 23 -28.49 0.01 -21.74
N LEU A 24 -27.87 0.87 -20.94
CA LEU A 24 -28.42 2.18 -20.60
C LEU A 24 -27.86 3.23 -21.57
N ASP A 25 -28.74 4.11 -22.03
CA ASP A 25 -28.31 5.33 -22.74
C ASP A 25 -27.63 6.26 -21.73
N THR A 26 -26.35 6.54 -21.97
CA THR A 26 -25.55 7.46 -21.16
C THR A 26 -25.03 8.62 -22.01
N GLN A 27 -24.67 9.73 -21.38
CA GLN A 27 -24.00 10.86 -22.00
C GLN A 27 -23.00 11.44 -21.00
N VAL A 28 -21.83 11.86 -21.48
CA VAL A 28 -20.85 12.59 -20.65
C VAL A 28 -20.87 14.05 -21.08
N ILE A 29 -21.18 14.95 -20.14
CA ILE A 29 -21.28 16.39 -20.39
C ILE A 29 -20.53 17.12 -19.27
N ASN A 30 -19.58 18.00 -19.61
CA ASN A 30 -18.76 18.74 -18.63
C ASN A 30 -18.10 17.81 -17.59
N ASN A 31 -17.58 16.66 -18.02
CA ASN A 31 -17.00 15.64 -17.14
C ASN A 31 -17.97 14.99 -16.14
N GLU A 32 -19.28 15.23 -16.28
CA GLU A 32 -20.32 14.61 -15.46
C GLU A 32 -21.08 13.56 -16.28
N LEU A 33 -21.36 12.41 -15.66
CA LEU A 33 -22.11 11.32 -16.27
C LEU A 33 -23.61 11.55 -16.12
N TRP A 34 -24.33 11.45 -17.24
CA TRP A 34 -25.78 11.54 -17.34
C TRP A 34 -26.36 10.24 -17.87
N ILE A 35 -27.42 9.73 -17.26
CA ILE A 35 -28.02 8.42 -17.54
C ILE A 35 -29.51 8.60 -17.87
N ALA A 36 -30.02 7.91 -18.89
CA ALA A 36 -31.44 7.94 -19.23
C ALA A 36 -32.32 7.42 -18.08
N ALA A 37 -33.07 8.33 -17.47
CA ALA A 37 -33.78 8.13 -16.22
C ALA A 37 -34.92 7.11 -16.35
N THR A 38 -35.64 7.13 -17.48
CA THR A 38 -36.76 6.22 -17.72
C THR A 38 -36.29 4.76 -17.84
N SER A 39 -35.18 4.53 -18.54
CA SER A 39 -34.59 3.20 -18.69
C SER A 39 -34.05 2.69 -17.36
N LEU A 40 -33.34 3.55 -16.62
CA LEU A 40 -32.84 3.25 -15.29
C LEU A 40 -33.98 2.90 -14.31
N ALA A 41 -35.07 3.66 -14.28
CA ALA A 41 -36.20 3.40 -13.39
C ALA A 41 -36.95 2.10 -13.75
N LYS A 42 -37.12 1.79 -15.04
CA LYS A 42 -37.68 0.48 -15.47
C LYS A 42 -36.81 -0.68 -15.00
N MET A 43 -35.50 -0.56 -15.20
CA MET A 43 -34.53 -1.56 -14.80
C MET A 43 -34.50 -1.77 -13.28
N LEU A 44 -34.67 -0.70 -12.51
CA LEU A 44 -34.81 -0.73 -11.05
C LEU A 44 -36.19 -1.23 -10.57
N GLY A 45 -37.08 -1.65 -11.47
CA GLY A 45 -38.35 -2.29 -11.14
C GLY A 45 -39.46 -1.34 -10.70
N PHE A 46 -39.34 -0.04 -10.99
CA PHE A 46 -40.43 0.89 -10.72
C PHE A 46 -41.59 0.64 -11.70
N GLY A 47 -42.78 0.33 -11.18
CA GLY A 47 -43.97 0.09 -12.00
C GLY A 47 -44.38 1.30 -12.84
N ASN A 48 -44.15 2.52 -12.33
CA ASN A 48 -44.31 3.76 -13.08
C ASN A 48 -43.00 4.59 -13.07
N PRO A 49 -42.19 4.50 -14.15
CA PRO A 49 -40.92 5.22 -14.26
C PRO A 49 -41.04 6.74 -14.12
N HIS A 50 -42.08 7.34 -14.70
CA HIS A 50 -42.26 8.80 -14.64
C HIS A 50 -42.59 9.29 -13.24
N GLN A 51 -43.43 8.53 -12.51
CA GLN A 51 -43.73 8.81 -11.12
C GLN A 51 -42.49 8.62 -10.24
N ALA A 52 -41.72 7.55 -10.45
CA ALA A 52 -40.49 7.30 -9.70
C ALA A 52 -39.47 8.43 -9.86
N ILE A 53 -39.27 8.92 -11.09
CA ILE A 53 -38.41 10.08 -11.35
C ILE A 53 -38.95 11.31 -10.62
N LYS A 54 -40.25 11.62 -10.74
CA LYS A 54 -40.84 12.80 -10.09
C LYS A 54 -40.75 12.76 -8.55
N THR A 55 -40.86 11.57 -7.96
CA THR A 55 -40.87 11.40 -6.50
C THR A 55 -39.46 11.37 -5.91
N HIS A 56 -38.50 10.73 -6.60
CA HIS A 56 -37.18 10.46 -6.03
C HIS A 56 -36.06 11.34 -6.58
N VAL A 57 -36.25 11.97 -7.75
CA VAL A 57 -35.21 12.76 -8.40
C VAL A 57 -35.53 14.23 -8.26
N GLU A 58 -34.59 14.98 -7.70
CA GLU A 58 -34.69 16.44 -7.60
C GLU A 58 -34.58 17.10 -8.98
N TYR A 59 -35.23 18.25 -9.15
CA TYR A 59 -35.19 18.97 -10.41
C TYR A 59 -33.75 19.28 -10.87
N VAL A 60 -32.88 19.68 -9.93
CA VAL A 60 -31.48 20.06 -10.18
C VAL A 60 -30.60 18.90 -10.66
N THR A 61 -31.00 17.65 -10.38
CA THR A 61 -30.28 16.44 -10.78
C THR A 61 -30.85 15.81 -12.05
N SER A 62 -31.84 16.45 -12.69
CA SER A 62 -32.52 15.96 -13.89
C SER A 62 -32.44 16.97 -15.05
N ARG A 63 -32.25 16.48 -16.27
CA ARG A 63 -32.28 17.30 -17.50
C ARG A 63 -33.06 16.62 -18.60
N ASN A 64 -33.77 17.42 -19.39
CA ASN A 64 -34.47 16.93 -20.57
C ASN A 64 -33.62 17.20 -21.81
N TRP A 65 -33.15 16.13 -22.45
CA TRP A 65 -32.36 16.21 -23.67
C TRP A 65 -33.16 15.70 -24.88
N ARG A 66 -32.93 16.30 -26.05
CA ARG A 66 -33.52 15.80 -27.31
C ARG A 66 -32.75 14.57 -27.77
N SER A 67 -33.38 13.41 -27.70
CA SER A 67 -32.84 12.20 -28.31
C SER A 67 -33.16 12.20 -29.80
N HIS A 68 -32.13 11.99 -30.62
CA HIS A 68 -32.28 11.67 -32.05
C HIS A 68 -32.45 10.16 -32.20
N GLN A 69 -33.55 9.60 -31.69
CA GLN A 69 -33.90 8.24 -32.10
C GLN A 69 -34.21 8.23 -33.61
N ARG A 70 -33.56 7.33 -34.35
CA ARG A 70 -33.99 6.97 -35.71
C ARG A 70 -35.44 6.50 -35.59
N GLY A 71 -36.35 7.17 -36.31
CA GLY A 71 -37.77 6.81 -36.31
C GLY A 71 -37.93 5.34 -36.72
N VAL A 72 -38.70 4.60 -35.94
CA VAL A 72 -39.17 3.27 -36.33
C VAL A 72 -40.07 3.47 -37.56
N GLN A 73 -39.73 2.82 -38.68
CA GLN A 73 -40.64 2.75 -39.82
C GLN A 73 -41.88 1.96 -39.37
N ASN A 74 -43.05 2.55 -39.52
CA ASN A 74 -44.28 1.76 -39.51
C ASN A 74 -44.32 0.95 -40.81
N LEU A 75 -44.88 -0.27 -40.76
CA LEU A 75 -45.04 -1.15 -41.92
C LEU A 75 -45.90 -0.53 -43.05
N ASP A 76 -46.61 0.57 -42.79
CA ASP A 76 -47.56 1.20 -43.72
C ASP A 76 -46.98 2.33 -44.58
N GLY A 77 -45.66 2.44 -44.72
CA GLY A 77 -45.01 3.29 -45.74
C GLY A 77 -45.21 4.80 -45.62
N THR A 78 -45.93 5.32 -44.61
CA THR A 78 -46.11 6.75 -44.39
C THR A 78 -45.06 7.30 -43.42
N SER A 79 -44.10 8.06 -43.95
CA SER A 79 -43.05 8.70 -43.15
C SER A 79 -43.63 9.81 -42.26
N LYS A 80 -43.96 9.48 -41.01
CA LYS A 80 -44.13 10.52 -39.98
C LYS A 80 -42.75 11.10 -39.68
N ALA A 81 -42.63 12.43 -39.82
CA ALA A 81 -41.42 13.21 -39.50
C ALA A 81 -40.76 12.72 -38.21
N ARG A 82 -39.40 12.70 -38.16
CA ARG A 82 -38.60 12.41 -36.96
C ARG A 82 -39.17 13.19 -35.77
N LYS A 83 -40.00 12.56 -34.94
CA LYS A 83 -40.44 13.17 -33.68
C LYS A 83 -39.26 13.10 -32.72
N THR A 84 -38.53 14.21 -32.60
CA THR A 84 -37.58 14.40 -31.49
C THR A 84 -38.32 14.21 -30.18
N GLN A 85 -38.09 13.07 -29.52
CA GLN A 85 -38.58 12.84 -28.17
C GLN A 85 -37.59 13.45 -27.18
N LYS A 86 -38.12 14.21 -26.22
CA LYS A 86 -37.33 14.67 -25.07
C LYS A 86 -37.21 13.47 -24.12
N LEU A 87 -35.99 12.98 -23.91
CA LEU A 87 -35.68 11.98 -22.90
C LEU A 87 -35.19 12.68 -21.64
N ASN A 88 -35.57 12.17 -20.48
CA ASN A 88 -35.10 12.66 -19.20
C ASN A 88 -33.82 11.91 -18.83
N PHE A 89 -32.77 12.66 -18.52
CA PHE A 89 -31.50 12.18 -18.02
C PHE A 89 -31.32 12.61 -16.56
N VAL A 90 -30.61 11.77 -15.80
CA VAL A 90 -30.21 12.05 -14.42
C VAL A 90 -28.71 11.95 -14.28
N ASN A 91 -28.13 12.82 -13.44
CA ASN A 91 -26.73 12.69 -13.08
C ASN A 91 -26.52 11.59 -12.01
N GLU A 92 -25.28 11.43 -11.54
CA GLU A 92 -24.94 10.42 -10.54
C GLU A 92 -25.76 10.55 -9.23
N SER A 93 -26.00 11.78 -8.78
CA SER A 93 -26.85 12.04 -7.61
C SER A 93 -28.29 11.55 -7.82
N GLY A 94 -28.90 11.90 -8.95
CA GLY A 94 -30.25 11.43 -9.30
C GLY A 94 -30.34 9.91 -9.52
N MET A 95 -29.27 9.30 -10.04
CA MET A 95 -29.15 7.84 -10.14
C MET A 95 -29.19 7.19 -8.75
N TYR A 96 -28.38 7.66 -7.80
CA TYR A 96 -28.38 7.12 -6.43
C TYR A 96 -29.72 7.27 -5.75
N ALA A 97 -30.41 8.39 -5.97
CA ALA A 97 -31.75 8.60 -5.42
C ALA A 97 -32.76 7.55 -5.92
N LEU A 98 -32.72 7.22 -7.22
CA LEU A 98 -33.55 6.13 -7.79
C LEU A 98 -33.17 4.76 -7.23
N ILE A 99 -31.88 4.46 -7.10
CA ILE A 99 -31.41 3.19 -6.53
C ILE A 99 -31.86 3.05 -5.08
N PHE A 100 -31.79 4.13 -4.30
CA PHE A 100 -32.23 4.13 -2.92
C PHE A 100 -33.76 4.11 -2.76
N GLY A 101 -34.52 4.58 -3.76
CA GLY A 101 -35.98 4.44 -3.79
C GLY A 101 -36.46 3.05 -4.24
N SER A 102 -35.63 2.24 -4.87
CA SER A 102 -36.03 0.94 -5.43
C SER A 102 -36.23 -0.15 -4.37
N THR A 103 -37.21 -1.02 -4.62
CA THR A 103 -37.53 -2.18 -3.78
C THR A 103 -36.93 -3.50 -4.28
N LYS A 104 -36.27 -3.50 -5.46
CA LYS A 104 -35.61 -4.68 -6.04
C LYS A 104 -34.52 -5.23 -5.13
N ALA A 105 -34.30 -6.54 -5.18
CA ALA A 105 -33.32 -7.23 -4.36
C ALA A 105 -31.88 -6.74 -4.64
N GLU A 106 -31.58 -6.46 -5.90
CA GLU A 106 -30.29 -5.96 -6.37
C GLU A 106 -30.01 -4.55 -5.85
N ALA A 107 -31.02 -3.67 -5.89
CA ALA A 107 -30.93 -2.32 -5.35
C ALA A 107 -30.75 -2.34 -3.82
N LYS A 108 -31.43 -3.25 -3.10
CA LYS A 108 -31.23 -3.45 -1.66
C LYS A 108 -29.81 -3.93 -1.34
N ARG A 109 -29.25 -4.87 -2.13
CA ARG A 109 -27.87 -5.35 -1.98
C ARG A 109 -26.86 -4.23 -2.21
N PHE A 110 -27.06 -3.42 -3.26
CA PHE A 110 -26.21 -2.26 -3.53
C PHE A 110 -26.27 -1.24 -2.39
N LYS A 111 -27.48 -0.85 -1.97
CA LYS A 111 -27.68 0.06 -0.83
C LYS A 111 -26.96 -0.44 0.43
N HIS A 112 -27.15 -1.72 0.78
CA HIS A 112 -26.49 -2.31 1.94
C HIS A 112 -24.98 -2.30 1.80
N TRP A 113 -24.43 -2.60 0.62
CA TRP A 113 -23.00 -2.54 0.38
C TRP A 113 -22.44 -1.12 0.52
N VAL A 114 -23.12 -0.12 -0.04
CA VAL A 114 -22.74 1.29 0.12
C VAL A 114 -22.73 1.72 1.60
N THR A 115 -23.79 1.40 2.34
CA THR A 115 -23.93 1.84 3.74
C THR A 115 -23.07 1.05 4.73
N SER A 116 -22.80 -0.22 4.47
CA SER A 116 -22.01 -1.08 5.38
C SER A 116 -20.51 -1.12 5.07
N LYS A 117 -20.10 -0.85 3.82
CA LYS A 117 -18.71 -0.93 3.38
C LYS A 117 -18.17 0.42 2.91
N VAL A 118 -18.82 1.02 1.91
CA VAL A 118 -18.30 2.21 1.24
C VAL A 118 -18.24 3.42 2.17
N LEU A 119 -19.38 3.86 2.69
CA LEU A 119 -19.47 5.05 3.53
C LEU A 119 -18.67 4.93 4.84
N PRO A 120 -18.69 3.79 5.57
CA PRO A 120 -17.86 3.63 6.75
C PRO A 120 -16.36 3.68 6.45
N GLN A 121 -15.93 3.19 5.28
CA GLN A 121 -14.54 3.27 4.85
C GLN A 121 -14.15 4.72 4.55
N ILE A 122 -14.92 5.43 3.71
CA ILE A 122 -14.68 6.87 3.44
C ILE A 122 -14.63 7.67 4.75
N ARG A 123 -15.54 7.43 5.69
CA ARG A 123 -15.55 8.13 6.98
C ARG A 123 -14.28 7.88 7.79
N LYS A 124 -13.72 6.67 7.72
CA LYS A 124 -12.52 6.28 8.49
C LYS A 124 -11.22 6.70 7.80
N THR A 125 -11.15 6.60 6.48
CA THR A 125 -9.90 6.76 5.70
C THR A 125 -9.88 8.01 4.82
N GLY A 126 -10.99 8.76 4.72
CA GLY A 126 -11.12 9.92 3.84
C GLY A 126 -11.33 9.57 2.35
N SER A 127 -11.25 8.30 1.97
CA SER A 127 -11.31 7.84 0.57
C SER A 127 -11.88 6.42 0.43
N TYR A 128 -12.39 6.08 -0.75
CA TYR A 128 -12.82 4.73 -1.10
C TYR A 128 -12.30 4.34 -2.48
N GLY A 129 -11.66 3.17 -2.56
CA GLY A 129 -10.99 2.70 -3.78
C GLY A 129 -9.51 3.06 -3.79
N LYS A 130 -8.71 2.09 -4.27
CA LYS A 130 -7.24 1.90 -4.16
C LYS A 130 -6.65 2.30 -2.79
N PRO A 131 -5.99 1.38 -2.06
CA PRO A 131 -5.25 1.77 -0.87
C PRO A 131 -4.35 2.94 -1.26
N GLU A 132 -4.33 4.01 -0.45
CA GLU A 132 -3.32 5.07 -0.59
C GLU A 132 -2.00 4.36 -0.85
N GLN A 133 -1.46 4.57 -2.04
CA GLN A 133 -0.15 4.04 -2.35
C GLN A 133 0.74 4.64 -1.26
N PRO A 134 1.37 3.82 -0.40
CA PRO A 134 2.25 4.36 0.62
C PRO A 134 3.21 5.35 -0.05
N PRO A 135 3.56 6.46 0.63
CA PRO A 135 4.29 7.57 0.02
C PRO A 135 5.39 7.03 -0.89
N ALA A 136 5.46 7.57 -2.12
CA ALA A 136 6.30 7.03 -3.19
C ALA A 136 7.68 6.66 -2.64
N ILE A 137 7.97 5.35 -2.62
CA ILE A 137 9.15 4.80 -1.98
C ILE A 137 10.38 5.35 -2.70
N THR A 138 11.20 6.10 -1.99
CA THR A 138 12.37 6.75 -2.57
C THR A 138 13.50 5.75 -2.76
N ASP A 139 14.49 6.10 -3.58
CA ASP A 139 15.70 5.26 -3.74
C ASP A 139 16.41 5.06 -2.39
N ALA A 140 16.41 6.07 -1.50
CA ALA A 140 16.96 5.95 -0.14
C ALA A 140 16.17 4.96 0.74
N ASP A 141 14.85 4.90 0.58
CA ASP A 141 14.01 3.93 1.29
C ASP A 141 14.30 2.50 0.83
N TRP A 142 14.48 2.26 -0.46
CA TRP A 142 14.85 0.93 -0.98
C TRP A 142 16.20 0.43 -0.44
N VAL A 143 17.20 1.32 -0.34
CA VAL A 143 18.49 0.98 0.30
C VAL A 143 18.33 0.70 1.79
N ARG A 144 17.43 1.41 2.46
CA ARG A 144 17.14 1.18 3.88
C ARG A 144 16.43 -0.17 4.07
N TYR A 145 15.41 -0.45 3.27
CA TYR A 145 14.63 -1.68 3.34
C TYR A 145 15.48 -2.92 3.02
N SER A 146 16.36 -2.85 2.02
CA SER A 146 17.23 -3.98 1.66
C SER A 146 18.19 -4.40 2.78
N ARG A 147 18.46 -3.51 3.74
CA ARG A 147 19.29 -3.78 4.93
C ARG A 147 18.49 -4.37 6.09
N SER A 148 17.17 -4.26 6.06
CA SER A 148 16.30 -4.58 7.20
C SER A 148 15.17 -5.57 6.91
N MET A 149 14.90 -5.88 5.64
CA MET A 149 13.75 -6.69 5.19
C MET A 149 14.16 -7.59 4.02
N THR A 150 13.46 -8.72 3.87
CA THR A 150 13.56 -9.62 2.72
C THR A 150 12.76 -9.12 1.53
N ILE A 151 12.98 -9.70 0.33
CA ILE A 151 12.20 -9.37 -0.87
C ILE A 151 10.70 -9.65 -0.68
N PRO A 152 10.27 -10.81 -0.13
CA PRO A 152 8.85 -11.06 0.14
C PRO A 152 8.26 -10.12 1.19
N GLU A 153 9.00 -9.79 2.26
CA GLU A 153 8.54 -8.84 3.27
C GLU A 153 8.44 -7.43 2.71
N MET A 154 9.42 -7.00 1.89
CA MET A 154 9.35 -5.73 1.16
C MET A 154 8.15 -5.72 0.22
N ALA A 155 7.88 -6.81 -0.50
CA ALA A 155 6.71 -6.91 -1.39
C ALA A 155 5.40 -6.76 -0.60
N GLN A 156 5.27 -7.46 0.53
CA GLN A 156 4.10 -7.36 1.41
C GLN A 156 3.96 -5.98 2.06
N PHE A 157 5.06 -5.41 2.59
CA PHE A 157 5.08 -4.12 3.28
C PHE A 157 4.80 -2.95 2.33
N THR A 158 5.34 -3.00 1.11
CA THR A 158 5.23 -1.92 0.12
C THR A 158 4.03 -2.09 -0.82
N GLY A 159 3.36 -3.24 -0.80
CA GLY A 159 2.29 -3.58 -1.73
C GLY A 159 2.74 -3.82 -3.17
N HIS A 160 4.04 -3.99 -3.41
CA HIS A 160 4.61 -4.29 -4.73
C HIS A 160 4.75 -5.81 -4.95
N SER A 161 4.86 -6.26 -6.19
CA SER A 161 5.28 -7.63 -6.46
C SER A 161 6.77 -7.81 -6.16
N GLU A 162 7.19 -9.04 -5.84
CA GLU A 162 8.60 -9.35 -5.60
C GLU A 162 9.49 -8.95 -6.79
N GLN A 163 9.00 -9.12 -8.02
CA GLN A 163 9.71 -8.72 -9.23
C GLN A 163 9.91 -7.20 -9.34
N GLN A 164 8.92 -6.41 -8.90
CA GLN A 164 9.03 -4.95 -8.85
C GLN A 164 10.05 -4.51 -7.79
N VAL A 165 10.07 -5.17 -6.64
CA VAL A 165 11.07 -4.94 -5.59
C VAL A 165 12.47 -5.28 -6.10
N ILE A 166 12.65 -6.43 -6.76
CA ILE A 166 13.93 -6.84 -7.36
C ILE A 166 14.42 -5.78 -8.35
N ASN A 167 13.55 -5.33 -9.26
CA ASN A 167 13.92 -4.31 -10.25
C ASN A 167 14.28 -2.97 -9.61
N ALA A 168 13.56 -2.55 -8.57
CA ALA A 168 13.87 -1.34 -7.81
C ALA A 168 15.24 -1.45 -7.10
N LEU A 169 15.51 -2.60 -6.47
CA LEU A 169 16.78 -2.85 -5.80
C LEU A 169 17.96 -2.94 -6.79
N HIS A 170 17.78 -3.55 -7.96
CA HIS A 170 18.78 -3.57 -9.03
C HIS A 170 19.13 -2.17 -9.51
N LYS A 171 18.11 -1.30 -9.68
CA LYS A 171 18.31 0.09 -10.10
C LYS A 171 19.14 0.88 -9.08
N VAL A 172 18.89 0.68 -7.79
CA VAL A 172 19.51 1.50 -6.73
C VAL A 172 20.83 0.93 -6.22
N MET A 173 20.99 -0.41 -6.21
CA MET A 173 22.18 -1.09 -5.67
C MET A 173 23.09 -1.71 -6.74
N GLY A 174 22.70 -1.65 -8.02
CA GLY A 174 23.42 -2.27 -9.14
C GLY A 174 23.23 -3.78 -9.23
N SER A 175 23.90 -4.41 -10.20
CA SER A 175 23.72 -5.80 -10.66
C SER A 175 24.06 -6.93 -9.65
N LYS A 176 24.15 -6.64 -8.35
CA LYS A 176 24.49 -7.61 -7.28
C LYS A 176 23.29 -8.01 -6.40
N VAL A 177 22.07 -7.93 -6.89
CA VAL A 177 20.88 -8.42 -6.15
C VAL A 177 20.49 -9.79 -6.69
N HIS A 178 21.03 -10.84 -6.09
CA HIS A 178 20.58 -12.21 -6.35
C HIS A 178 19.24 -12.45 -5.66
N THR A 179 18.26 -12.95 -6.41
CA THR A 179 16.82 -13.04 -6.12
C THR A 179 16.44 -14.07 -5.04
N THR A 180 17.36 -14.41 -4.15
CA THR A 180 17.15 -15.38 -3.07
C THR A 180 17.89 -14.90 -1.82
N ASN A 181 17.47 -13.79 -1.24
CA ASN A 181 17.96 -13.38 0.08
C ASN A 181 16.88 -13.75 1.10
N PRO A 182 16.85 -14.99 1.64
CA PRO A 182 16.04 -15.30 2.81
C PRO A 182 16.46 -14.35 3.95
N ALA A 183 15.55 -14.09 4.88
CA ALA A 183 15.87 -13.31 6.07
C ALA A 183 17.13 -13.95 6.68
N PRO A 184 18.12 -13.16 7.12
CA PRO A 184 19.19 -13.72 7.93
C PRO A 184 18.54 -14.27 9.20
N VAL A 185 18.25 -15.57 9.20
CA VAL A 185 17.81 -16.32 10.37
C VAL A 185 19.04 -16.58 11.20
N MET A 186 18.92 -16.42 12.52
CA MET A 186 19.99 -16.80 13.44
C MET A 186 20.24 -18.30 13.27
N THR A 187 21.35 -18.67 12.64
CA THR A 187 21.77 -20.07 12.56
C THR A 187 22.47 -20.48 13.87
N PRO A 188 22.54 -21.77 14.20
CA PRO A 188 23.27 -22.24 15.37
C PRO A 188 24.74 -21.77 15.39
N GLU A 189 25.40 -21.71 14.22
CA GLU A 189 26.77 -21.23 14.09
C GLU A 189 26.87 -19.73 14.36
N MET A 190 25.88 -18.94 13.91
CA MET A 190 25.80 -17.51 14.22
C MET A 190 25.54 -17.27 15.71
N GLN A 191 24.66 -18.06 16.33
CA GLN A 191 24.40 -17.96 17.76
C GLN A 191 25.65 -18.30 18.57
N TYR A 192 26.36 -19.37 18.21
CA TYR A 192 27.61 -19.73 18.85
C TYR A 192 28.67 -18.62 18.71
N ALA A 193 28.82 -18.04 17.51
CA ALA A 193 29.72 -16.91 17.29
C ALA A 193 29.34 -15.69 18.14
N LEU A 194 28.05 -15.41 18.30
CA LEU A 194 27.54 -14.33 19.12
C LEU A 194 27.84 -14.55 20.62
N ASP A 195 27.61 -15.77 21.10
CA ASP A 195 27.87 -16.17 22.48
C ASP A 195 29.37 -16.13 22.82
N GLN A 196 30.23 -16.59 21.91
CA GLN A 196 31.69 -16.48 22.05
C GLN A 196 32.13 -15.01 22.14
N PHE A 197 31.64 -14.16 21.24
CA PHE A 197 31.97 -12.75 21.23
C PHE A 197 31.51 -12.03 22.50
N TRP A 198 30.25 -12.18 22.92
CA TRP A 198 29.76 -11.54 24.14
C TRP A 198 30.37 -12.14 25.40
N GLY A 199 30.68 -13.43 25.40
CA GLY A 199 31.46 -14.08 26.46
C GLY A 199 32.83 -13.44 26.61
N PHE A 200 33.55 -13.21 25.50
CA PHE A 200 34.82 -12.48 25.53
C PHE A 200 34.64 -11.04 26.04
N ILE A 201 33.65 -10.29 25.54
CA ILE A 201 33.40 -8.92 26.01
C ILE A 201 33.08 -8.90 27.52
N ALA A 202 32.38 -9.91 28.05
CA ALA A 202 32.04 -10.00 29.46
C ALA A 202 33.25 -10.29 30.37
N THR A 203 34.31 -10.95 29.86
CA THR A 203 35.57 -11.10 30.61
C THR A 203 36.41 -9.83 30.60
N GLN A 204 36.16 -8.93 29.63
CA GLN A 204 36.79 -7.63 29.54
C GLN A 204 36.05 -6.58 30.38
N ASN A 205 36.75 -5.52 30.79
CA ASN A 205 36.10 -4.39 31.44
C ASN A 205 35.24 -3.64 30.40
N ILE A 206 33.92 -3.89 30.40
CA ILE A 206 32.97 -3.32 29.43
C ILE A 206 33.02 -1.78 29.40
N ALA A 207 33.24 -1.13 30.55
CA ALA A 207 33.40 0.33 30.62
C ALA A 207 34.66 0.80 29.87
N ALA A 208 35.71 -0.02 29.87
CA ALA A 208 36.90 0.20 29.07
C ALA A 208 36.70 -0.16 27.59
N LEU A 209 35.63 -0.80 27.13
CA LEU A 209 35.42 -1.05 25.69
C LEU A 209 34.35 -0.15 25.07
N ASN A 210 33.56 0.51 25.90
CA ASN A 210 32.50 1.40 25.44
C ASN A 210 33.06 2.76 25.00
N HIS A 211 32.75 3.15 23.76
CA HIS A 211 33.09 4.48 23.22
C HIS A 211 31.93 5.49 23.33
N SER A 212 30.73 5.07 23.72
CA SER A 212 29.55 5.94 23.82
C SER A 212 29.45 6.59 25.20
N HIS A 213 29.21 7.90 25.21
CA HIS A 213 28.93 8.69 26.41
C HIS A 213 27.54 8.42 27.01
N LYS A 214 26.67 7.67 26.32
CA LYS A 214 25.31 7.41 26.79
C LYS A 214 25.24 6.12 27.60
N PRO A 215 24.63 6.13 28.79
CA PRO A 215 24.63 4.97 29.69
C PRO A 215 23.88 3.75 29.13
N HIS A 216 22.86 3.98 28.30
CA HIS A 216 22.03 2.93 27.68
C HIS A 216 22.60 2.40 26.35
N GLU A 217 23.71 2.97 25.87
CA GLU A 217 24.37 2.51 24.65
C GLU A 217 25.67 1.78 24.99
N LEU A 218 25.99 0.80 24.14
CA LEU A 218 27.26 0.10 24.10
C LEU A 218 27.83 0.27 22.70
N ALA A 219 28.84 1.14 22.55
CA ALA A 219 29.51 1.38 21.29
C ALA A 219 30.88 0.71 21.29
N ILE A 220 31.03 -0.37 20.52
CA ILE A 220 32.23 -1.21 20.50
C ILE A 220 32.91 -1.09 19.13
N SER A 221 34.24 -0.90 19.14
CA SER A 221 35.07 -1.05 17.95
C SER A 221 35.42 -2.52 17.76
N ILE A 222 34.81 -3.20 16.78
CA ILE A 222 35.10 -4.61 16.51
C ILE A 222 36.59 -4.85 16.21
N PRO A 223 37.28 -4.04 15.39
CA PRO A 223 38.73 -4.21 15.18
C PRO A 223 39.54 -4.17 16.47
N GLU A 224 39.21 -3.26 17.40
CA GLU A 224 39.90 -3.15 18.69
C GLU A 224 39.67 -4.41 19.56
N VAL A 225 38.47 -4.99 19.50
CA VAL A 225 38.19 -6.25 20.22
C VAL A 225 39.06 -7.39 19.68
N TYR A 226 39.26 -7.46 18.36
CA TYR A 226 40.14 -8.46 17.76
C TYR A 226 41.63 -8.19 17.99
N GLU A 227 42.04 -6.93 18.14
CA GLU A 227 43.41 -6.57 18.56
C GLU A 227 43.70 -7.02 20.01
N LEU A 228 42.68 -7.12 20.86
CA LEU A 228 42.80 -7.55 22.26
C LEU A 228 42.65 -9.06 22.46
N ALA A 229 42.13 -9.78 21.46
CA ALA A 229 41.85 -11.20 21.55
C ALA A 229 42.95 -12.02 20.87
N GLU A 230 43.27 -13.17 21.45
CA GLU A 230 44.09 -14.16 20.76
C GLU A 230 43.31 -14.75 19.57
N PRO A 231 43.98 -15.19 18.48
CA PRO A 231 43.33 -15.60 17.24
C PRO A 231 42.28 -16.71 17.39
N TRP A 232 42.36 -17.53 18.45
CA TRP A 232 41.44 -18.64 18.73
C TRP A 232 40.24 -18.25 19.62
N GLN A 233 40.22 -17.04 20.18
CA GLN A 233 39.19 -16.63 21.15
C GLN A 233 37.94 -16.04 20.50
N LEU A 234 38.05 -15.56 19.25
CA LEU A 234 36.95 -14.93 18.54
C LEU A 234 36.64 -15.65 17.23
N PRO A 235 35.36 -15.66 16.82
CA PRO A 235 34.94 -16.26 15.56
C PRO A 235 35.46 -15.46 14.35
N ASP A 236 35.28 -16.01 13.14
CA ASP A 236 35.54 -15.25 11.90
C ASP A 236 34.68 -13.98 11.82
N THR A 237 35.30 -12.88 11.37
CA THR A 237 34.65 -11.55 11.32
C THR A 237 33.44 -11.52 10.38
N SER A 238 33.46 -12.27 9.28
CA SER A 238 32.35 -12.30 8.32
C SER A 238 31.11 -12.95 8.93
N LEU A 239 31.29 -14.06 9.66
CA LEU A 239 30.22 -14.72 10.40
C LEU A 239 29.73 -13.84 11.56
N LEU A 240 30.65 -13.25 12.32
CA LEU A 240 30.33 -12.38 13.44
C LEU A 240 29.51 -11.17 13.02
N TYR A 241 29.85 -10.49 11.92
CA TYR A 241 29.08 -9.34 11.46
C TYR A 241 27.64 -9.68 11.06
N LYS A 242 27.39 -10.92 10.61
CA LYS A 242 26.03 -11.40 10.36
C LYS A 242 25.31 -11.65 11.67
N ALA A 243 25.95 -12.36 12.60
CA ALA A 243 25.40 -12.66 13.92
C ALA A 243 25.07 -11.40 14.74
N LEU A 244 25.98 -10.42 14.79
CA LEU A 244 25.81 -9.18 15.55
C LEU A 244 24.61 -8.36 15.09
N ARG A 245 24.24 -8.40 13.80
CA ARG A 245 23.04 -7.70 13.29
C ARG A 245 21.73 -8.30 13.81
N LEU A 246 21.78 -9.57 14.23
CA LEU A 246 20.65 -10.32 14.78
C LEU A 246 20.68 -10.38 16.31
N SER A 247 21.65 -9.72 16.94
CA SER A 247 21.77 -9.67 18.41
C SER A 247 20.59 -8.95 19.02
N ASP A 248 19.89 -9.61 19.96
CA ASP A 248 18.77 -9.02 20.71
C ASP A 248 19.19 -8.55 22.11
N THR A 249 20.24 -9.14 22.69
CA THR A 249 20.74 -8.80 24.03
C THR A 249 22.28 -8.80 24.07
N PRO A 250 22.94 -7.64 24.03
CA PRO A 250 22.38 -6.31 23.81
C PRO A 250 21.84 -6.16 22.37
N ARG A 251 20.79 -5.34 22.21
CA ARG A 251 20.06 -5.24 20.95
C ARG A 251 20.86 -4.43 19.94
N PHE A 252 21.07 -4.99 18.75
CA PHE A 252 21.71 -4.25 17.66
C PHE A 252 20.93 -2.98 17.31
N HIS A 253 21.64 -1.86 17.20
CA HIS A 253 21.04 -0.58 16.81
C HIS A 253 21.65 -0.01 15.53
N ARG A 254 22.99 0.04 15.44
CA ARG A 254 23.66 0.63 14.28
C ARG A 254 25.07 0.06 14.08
N ALA A 255 25.40 -0.28 12.84
CA ALA A 255 26.77 -0.68 12.46
C ALA A 255 27.56 0.51 11.89
N ASN A 256 28.89 0.47 12.04
CA ASN A 256 29.83 1.41 11.43
C ASN A 256 29.55 2.89 11.70
N ALA A 257 28.98 3.23 12.86
CA ALA A 257 28.84 4.62 13.28
C ALA A 257 30.22 5.22 13.55
N VAL A 258 30.43 6.49 13.23
CA VAL A 258 31.65 7.22 13.61
C VAL A 258 31.31 8.11 14.78
N ILE A 259 31.93 7.85 15.92
CA ILE A 259 31.74 8.67 17.14
C ILE A 259 33.08 9.15 17.65
N ALA A 260 33.10 10.33 18.27
CA ALA A 260 34.23 10.75 19.08
C ALA A 260 34.32 9.78 20.27
N SER A 261 35.39 8.99 20.33
CA SER A 261 35.56 8.03 21.41
C SER A 261 35.80 8.78 22.70
N GLU A 262 34.96 8.52 23.71
CA GLU A 262 35.16 9.02 25.08
C GLU A 262 36.56 8.71 25.61
N ARG A 263 37.04 7.49 25.33
CA ARG A 263 38.35 7.01 25.81
C ARG A 263 39.57 7.61 25.14
N THR A 264 39.53 7.82 23.82
CA THR A 264 40.73 8.18 23.03
C THR A 264 40.68 9.60 22.48
N ASN A 265 39.55 10.30 22.66
CA ASN A 265 39.24 11.61 22.09
C ASN A 265 39.49 11.70 20.56
N LYS A 266 39.49 10.55 19.88
CA LYS A 266 39.63 10.39 18.43
C LYS A 266 38.35 9.79 17.88
N SER A 267 38.01 10.14 16.65
CA SER A 267 36.90 9.51 15.94
C SER A 267 37.19 8.03 15.73
N ARG A 268 36.29 7.16 16.17
CA ARG A 268 36.37 5.70 15.95
C ARG A 268 35.13 5.19 15.26
N ARG A 269 35.32 4.16 14.42
CA ARG A 269 34.24 3.41 13.80
C ARG A 269 33.76 2.31 14.75
N VAL A 270 32.49 2.37 15.13
CA VAL A 270 31.92 1.52 16.18
C VAL A 270 30.60 0.89 15.74
N TRP A 271 30.25 -0.19 16.42
CA TRP A 271 28.95 -0.82 16.40
C TRP A 271 28.22 -0.48 17.68
N ILE A 272 27.00 0.03 17.55
CA ILE A 272 26.17 0.51 18.65
C ILE A 272 25.10 -0.52 18.95
N PHE A 273 25.04 -0.92 20.21
CA PHE A 273 24.03 -1.79 20.78
C PHE A 273 23.30 -1.06 21.91
N ILE A 274 22.01 -1.34 22.06
CA ILE A 274 21.19 -0.81 23.15
C ILE A 274 21.17 -1.86 24.26
N LYS A 275 21.59 -1.44 25.46
CA LYS A 275 21.50 -2.27 26.66
C LYS A 275 20.03 -2.37 27.08
N SER A 276 19.57 -3.54 27.49
CA SER A 276 18.28 -3.67 28.16
C SER A 276 18.36 -2.93 29.50
N PHE A 277 17.32 -2.15 29.83
CA PHE A 277 17.20 -1.50 31.13
C PHE A 277 17.23 -2.58 32.22
N GLY A 278 18.33 -2.66 32.98
CA GLY A 278 18.57 -3.73 33.96
C GLY A 278 20.04 -4.14 34.12
N GLN A 279 20.91 -3.86 33.14
CA GLN A 279 22.36 -4.02 33.30
C GLN A 279 23.04 -2.68 33.62
N THR A 280 22.67 -2.10 34.75
CA THR A 280 23.50 -1.09 35.41
C THR A 280 24.48 -1.84 36.29
N ALA A 281 25.76 -1.87 35.89
CA ALA A 281 26.92 -2.14 36.73
C ALA A 281 26.84 -3.36 37.69
N ILE A 282 27.26 -4.54 37.22
CA ILE A 282 28.02 -5.45 38.11
C ILE A 282 29.49 -5.08 37.94
N ALA A 283 29.83 -3.90 38.45
CA ALA A 283 31.19 -3.43 38.68
C ALA A 283 31.12 -2.47 39.86
N LYS A 284 31.03 -3.02 41.07
CA LYS A 284 31.64 -2.45 42.28
C LYS A 284 31.59 -3.43 43.45
N VAL A 285 32.82 -3.72 43.90
CA VAL A 285 33.27 -4.46 45.10
C VAL A 285 33.21 -5.98 45.01
#